data_AF-A0A4U8Z347-F1
#
_entry.id   AF-A0A4U8Z347-F1
#
_cell.length_a   1.000
_cell.length_b   1.000
_cell.length_c   1.000
_cell.angle_alpha   90.00
_cell.angle_beta   90.00
_cell.angle_gamma   90.00
#
_symmetry.space_group_name_H-M   'P 1'
#
loop_
_entity.id
_entity.type
_entity.pdbx_description
1 polymer ?
#
loop_
_entity_poly.entity_id
_entity_poly.type
_entity_poly.pdbx_seq_one_letter_code
_entity_poly.pdbx_strand_id
1 'polypeptide(L)'
;MSEGFLSIDNYSRVTEIIKGAFHVDCLLPQYVFKKNYKFTLLREFGLGSNLMEIIHDGRFCSQTDIILLSVLDPNPISYFYKHFGKINSFRFGANITDEEYSALVQLSPGNDADALLYHGDTVVWIPEHADWAIWGQRDREITVIGFDDPALADFLLNDVGYWFDAETALNVFAGMPYRSNGYKAPEDFARPLIENYGSRKDLERKLDEAGIRLKPGIWADEAE
;
A
#
# COMPACT_ATOMS: atom_id res chain seq x y z
N MET A 1 -6.64 10.33 26.94
CA MET A 1 -6.72 9.87 25.55
C MET A 1 -5.95 8.56 25.50
N SER A 2 -6.62 7.43 25.21
CA SER A 2 -5.90 6.17 25.00
C SER A 2 -4.97 6.37 23.82
N GLU A 3 -3.67 6.21 24.05
CA GLU A 3 -2.61 6.29 23.04
C GLU A 3 -3.04 5.45 21.82
N GLY A 4 -2.90 5.98 20.60
CA GLY A 4 -3.52 5.42 19.38
C GLY A 4 -3.15 3.97 19.03
N PHE A 5 -2.24 3.34 19.77
CA PHE A 5 -1.85 1.94 19.62
C PHE A 5 -2.96 0.97 20.04
N LEU A 6 -3.07 -0.14 19.33
CA LEU A 6 -4.02 -1.20 19.68
C LEU A 6 -3.55 -2.00 20.90
N SER A 7 -4.51 -2.38 21.76
CA SER A 7 -4.30 -3.41 22.78
C SER A 7 -4.14 -4.80 22.15
N ILE A 8 -3.57 -5.74 22.90
CA ILE A 8 -3.39 -7.12 22.42
C ILE A 8 -4.71 -7.83 22.07
N ASP A 9 -5.78 -7.54 22.82
CA ASP A 9 -7.12 -8.08 22.56
C ASP A 9 -7.68 -7.54 21.24
N ASN A 10 -7.50 -6.24 20.97
CA ASN A 10 -7.93 -5.63 19.72
C ASN A 10 -7.06 -6.07 18.54
N TYR A 11 -5.76 -6.31 18.77
CA TYR A 11 -4.84 -6.75 17.74
C TYR A 11 -5.14 -8.16 17.23
N SER A 12 -5.69 -9.04 18.07
CA SER A 12 -6.08 -10.39 17.64
C SER A 12 -7.13 -10.36 16.52
N ARG A 13 -8.15 -9.50 16.63
CA ARG A 13 -9.16 -9.28 15.59
C ARG A 13 -8.58 -8.64 14.33
N VAL A 14 -7.70 -7.67 14.51
CA VAL A 14 -6.96 -7.03 13.42
C VAL A 14 -6.11 -8.04 12.65
N THR A 15 -5.48 -8.97 13.36
CA THR A 15 -4.68 -10.03 12.75
C THR A 15 -5.54 -10.96 11.90
N GLU A 16 -6.78 -11.26 12.30
CA GLU A 16 -7.71 -12.05 11.50
C GLU A 16 -8.08 -11.34 10.19
N ILE A 17 -8.35 -10.04 10.23
CA ILE A 17 -8.63 -9.22 9.03
C ILE A 17 -7.43 -9.23 8.09
N ILE A 18 -6.23 -8.93 8.62
CA ILE A 18 -4.98 -8.92 7.84
C ILE A 18 -4.73 -10.29 7.21
N LYS A 19 -4.83 -11.37 7.98
CA LYS A 19 -4.65 -12.73 7.47
C LYS A 19 -5.78 -13.17 6.55
N GLY A 20 -6.94 -12.52 6.59
CA GLY A 20 -8.02 -12.72 5.62
C GLY A 20 -7.71 -12.10 4.27
N ALA A 21 -7.05 -10.94 4.25
CA ALA A 21 -6.73 -10.21 3.03
C ALA A 21 -5.38 -10.59 2.40
N PHE A 22 -4.38 -10.98 3.22
CA PHE A 22 -3.00 -11.14 2.76
C PHE A 22 -2.37 -12.50 3.09
N HIS A 23 -1.42 -12.89 2.23
CA HIS A 23 -0.40 -13.90 2.50
C HIS A 23 0.75 -13.25 3.30
N VAL A 24 0.58 -13.16 4.63
CA VAL A 24 1.52 -12.44 5.52
C VAL A 24 2.94 -13.01 5.58
N ASP A 25 3.15 -14.23 5.08
CA ASP A 25 4.46 -14.89 5.02
C ASP A 25 5.17 -14.70 3.66
N CYS A 26 4.55 -13.94 2.75
CA CYS A 26 5.08 -13.62 1.42
C CYS A 26 5.63 -12.19 1.37
N LEU A 27 6.63 -11.97 0.52
CA LEU A 27 7.17 -10.65 0.20
C LEU A 27 7.14 -10.47 -1.33
N LEU A 28 7.18 -9.22 -1.79
CA LEU A 28 7.33 -8.93 -3.22
C LEU A 28 8.63 -9.59 -3.74
N PRO A 29 8.59 -10.19 -4.94
CA PRO A 29 7.56 -10.01 -5.98
C PRO A 29 6.44 -11.08 -5.96
N GLN A 30 6.32 -11.90 -4.90
CA GLN A 30 5.23 -12.87 -4.77
C GLN A 30 3.88 -12.15 -4.63
N TYR A 31 2.78 -12.77 -5.10
CA TYR A 31 1.45 -12.22 -4.95
C TYR A 31 1.00 -12.21 -3.48
N VAL A 32 0.93 -11.03 -2.86
CA VAL A 32 0.66 -10.86 -1.43
C VAL A 32 -0.83 -10.89 -1.06
N PHE A 33 -1.75 -10.73 -2.01
CA PHE A 33 -3.19 -10.73 -1.72
C PHE A 33 -3.76 -12.14 -1.76
N LYS A 34 -4.70 -12.47 -0.86
CA LYS A 34 -5.46 -13.72 -0.91
C LYS A 34 -6.60 -13.68 -1.92
N LYS A 35 -7.17 -12.50 -2.11
CA LYS A 35 -8.17 -12.23 -3.13
C LYS A 35 -7.46 -11.94 -4.45
N ASN A 36 -7.94 -12.51 -5.54
CA ASN A 36 -7.49 -12.16 -6.88
C ASN A 36 -8.24 -10.91 -7.34
N TYR A 37 -7.68 -9.74 -7.05
CA TYR A 37 -8.27 -8.46 -7.42
C TYR A 37 -8.25 -8.23 -8.94
N LYS A 38 -9.31 -7.61 -9.47
CA LYS A 38 -9.39 -7.25 -10.89
C LYS A 38 -8.25 -6.32 -11.28
N PHE A 39 -8.00 -5.29 -10.47
CA PHE A 39 -6.93 -4.32 -10.68
C PHE A 39 -5.88 -4.43 -9.58
N THR A 40 -4.63 -4.32 -10.00
CA THR A 40 -3.46 -4.22 -9.14
C THR A 40 -2.59 -3.11 -9.69
N LEU A 41 -2.29 -2.12 -8.86
CA LEU A 41 -1.48 -0.96 -9.24
C LEU A 41 -0.38 -0.75 -8.22
N LEU A 42 0.74 -0.23 -8.71
CA LEU A 42 1.96 -0.01 -7.95
C LEU A 42 2.28 1.48 -7.88
N ARG A 43 2.91 1.89 -6.78
CA ARG A 43 3.56 3.19 -6.61
C ARG A 43 4.83 3.02 -5.78
N GLU A 44 5.67 4.06 -5.73
CA GLU A 44 6.78 4.09 -4.79
C GLU A 44 6.28 4.00 -3.35
N PHE A 45 7.00 3.26 -2.52
CA PHE A 45 6.68 3.15 -1.11
C PHE A 45 6.70 4.52 -0.44
N GLY A 46 5.68 4.77 0.38
CA GLY A 46 5.53 6.03 1.08
C GLY A 46 4.46 5.93 2.14
N LEU A 47 4.78 6.45 3.32
CA LEU A 47 3.87 6.51 4.47
C LEU A 47 3.30 7.92 4.69
N GLY A 48 3.54 8.84 3.75
CA GLY A 48 3.05 10.21 3.78
C GLY A 48 1.59 10.36 3.33
N SER A 49 1.14 11.61 3.24
CA SER A 49 -0.24 12.00 2.90
C SER A 49 -0.73 11.48 1.54
N ASN A 50 0.16 11.13 0.62
CA ASN A 50 -0.23 10.69 -0.72
C ASN A 50 -1.01 9.36 -0.73
N LEU A 51 -1.04 8.59 0.36
CA LEU A 51 -1.94 7.43 0.47
C LEU A 51 -3.39 7.84 0.85
N MET A 52 -3.56 9.05 1.40
CA MET A 52 -4.85 9.57 1.85
C MET A 52 -5.77 9.95 0.69
N GLU A 53 -5.24 10.05 -0.54
CA GLU A 53 -6.00 10.32 -1.76
C GLU A 53 -7.22 9.39 -1.92
N ILE A 54 -7.07 8.10 -1.58
CA ILE A 54 -8.17 7.11 -1.61
C ILE A 54 -9.12 7.29 -0.43
N ILE A 55 -8.54 7.56 0.75
CA ILE A 55 -9.27 7.60 2.02
C ILE A 55 -10.15 8.85 2.11
N HIS A 56 -9.69 9.98 1.59
CA HIS A 56 -10.42 11.25 1.59
C HIS A 56 -11.47 11.34 0.49
N ASP A 57 -11.40 10.48 -0.52
CA ASP A 57 -12.40 10.46 -1.58
C ASP A 57 -13.63 9.66 -1.17
N GLY A 58 -14.71 10.40 -0.89
CA GLY A 58 -16.00 9.86 -0.45
C GLY A 58 -16.65 8.84 -1.39
N ARG A 59 -16.15 8.67 -2.62
CA ARG A 59 -16.58 7.60 -3.55
C ARG A 59 -16.02 6.23 -3.15
N PHE A 60 -14.85 6.20 -2.54
CA PHE A 60 -14.09 4.97 -2.28
C PHE A 60 -13.95 4.64 -0.79
N CYS A 61 -14.14 5.64 0.07
CA CYS A 61 -14.28 5.48 1.52
C CYS A 61 -15.39 6.38 2.03
N SER A 62 -16.42 5.81 2.67
CA SER A 62 -17.38 6.61 3.43
C SER A 62 -16.66 7.30 4.59
N GLN A 63 -17.09 8.51 4.97
CA GLN A 63 -16.55 9.22 6.14
C GLN A 63 -16.72 8.43 7.46
N THR A 64 -17.58 7.42 7.47
CA THR A 64 -17.80 6.51 8.60
C THR A 64 -16.93 5.25 8.57
N ASP A 65 -16.20 5.02 7.48
CA ASP A 65 -15.38 3.83 7.33
C ASP A 65 -14.19 3.88 8.27
N ILE A 66 -13.80 2.70 8.75
CA ILE A 66 -12.63 2.51 9.59
C ILE A 66 -11.55 1.85 8.74
N ILE A 67 -10.38 2.48 8.74
CA ILE A 67 -9.18 1.98 8.11
C ILE A 67 -8.28 1.39 9.18
N LEU A 68 -7.80 0.19 8.90
CA LEU A 68 -6.76 -0.48 9.66
C LEU A 68 -5.42 -0.21 8.98
N LEU A 69 -4.48 0.34 9.74
CA LEU A 69 -3.07 0.44 9.38
C LEU A 69 -2.25 -0.46 10.31
N SER A 70 -1.43 -1.36 9.78
CA SER A 70 -0.59 -2.22 10.61
C SER A 70 0.80 -2.41 10.01
N VAL A 71 1.82 -2.37 10.88
CA VAL A 71 3.12 -2.96 10.58
C VAL A 71 2.99 -4.48 10.63
N LEU A 72 3.64 -5.18 9.71
CA LEU A 72 3.81 -6.64 9.72
C LEU A 72 5.27 -7.03 10.00
N ASP A 73 6.20 -6.20 9.52
CA ASP A 73 7.62 -6.32 9.79
C ASP A 73 8.20 -4.94 10.14
N PRO A 74 8.90 -4.79 11.29
CA PRO A 74 9.17 -5.79 12.33
C PRO A 74 7.90 -6.38 12.96
N ASN A 75 7.97 -7.65 13.37
CA ASN A 75 6.80 -8.38 13.87
C ASN A 75 6.12 -7.65 15.06
N PRO A 76 4.81 -7.35 15.00
CA PRO A 76 4.14 -6.54 16.00
C PRO A 76 4.16 -7.09 17.43
N ILE A 77 4.22 -8.42 17.58
CA ILE A 77 4.21 -9.06 18.90
C ILE A 77 5.62 -9.33 19.38
N SER A 78 6.43 -10.04 18.58
CA SER A 78 7.76 -10.47 19.03
C SER A 78 8.77 -9.33 19.09
N TYR A 79 8.53 -8.23 18.37
CA TYR A 79 9.30 -7.00 18.44
C TYR A 79 8.57 -5.92 19.25
N PHE A 80 7.60 -5.23 18.66
CA PHE A 80 7.02 -4.01 19.26
C PHE A 80 6.41 -4.25 20.64
N TYR A 81 5.52 -5.25 20.77
CA TYR A 81 4.87 -5.51 22.06
C TYR A 81 5.88 -5.97 23.12
N LYS A 82 6.83 -6.83 22.74
CA LYS A 82 7.88 -7.32 23.65
C LYS A 82 8.80 -6.19 24.15
N HIS A 83 9.16 -5.25 23.29
CA HIS A 83 10.10 -4.17 23.62
C HIS A 83 9.43 -2.96 24.28
N PHE A 84 8.21 -2.63 23.86
CA PHE A 84 7.55 -1.37 24.23
C PHE A 84 6.20 -1.56 24.94
N GLY A 85 5.65 -2.77 24.97
CA GLY A 85 4.29 -3.02 25.46
C GLY A 85 3.20 -2.45 24.55
N LYS A 86 3.56 -2.02 23.34
CA LYS A 86 2.68 -1.38 22.35
C LYS A 86 2.75 -2.13 21.03
N ILE A 87 1.67 -2.07 20.26
CA ILE A 87 1.54 -2.72 18.97
C ILE A 87 1.43 -1.63 17.92
N ASN A 88 2.37 -1.56 16.97
CA ASN A 88 2.39 -0.60 15.86
C ASN A 88 1.32 -0.93 14.81
N SER A 89 0.07 -0.87 15.26
CA SER A 89 -1.15 -1.03 14.48
C SER A 89 -2.17 -0.03 15.00
N PHE A 90 -2.91 0.56 14.08
CA PHE A 90 -3.78 1.69 14.31
C PHE A 90 -5.12 1.48 13.61
N ARG A 91 -6.17 2.00 14.23
CA ARG A 91 -7.50 2.13 13.61
C ARG A 91 -7.88 3.60 13.60
N PHE A 92 -8.27 4.10 12.45
CA PHE A 92 -8.71 5.49 12.30
C PHE A 92 -9.89 5.57 11.33
N GLY A 93 -10.68 6.63 11.46
CA GLY A 93 -11.78 6.89 10.54
C GLY A 93 -11.28 7.47 9.22
N ALA A 94 -11.98 7.21 8.12
CA ALA A 94 -11.65 7.79 6.82
C ALA A 94 -11.74 9.32 6.77
N ASN A 95 -12.32 9.94 7.80
CA ASN A 95 -12.35 11.39 8.00
C ASN A 95 -11.08 11.96 8.67
N ILE A 96 -10.03 11.15 8.91
CA ILE A 96 -8.76 11.60 9.45
C ILE A 96 -8.15 12.72 8.58
N THR A 97 -7.57 13.76 9.16
CA THR A 97 -6.85 14.78 8.38
C THR A 97 -5.43 14.32 8.01
N ASP A 98 -4.80 14.99 7.03
CA ASP A 98 -3.40 14.72 6.68
C ASP A 98 -2.45 14.93 7.86
N GLU A 99 -2.70 15.94 8.70
CA GLU A 99 -1.92 16.22 9.90
C GLU A 99 -2.11 15.15 10.97
N GLU A 100 -3.35 14.69 11.17
CA GLU A 100 -3.65 13.60 12.11
C GLU A 100 -3.01 12.30 11.66
N TYR A 101 -3.08 11.97 10.37
CA TYR A 101 -2.42 10.80 9.80
C TYR A 101 -0.89 10.91 9.91
N SER A 102 -0.33 12.08 9.58
CA SER A 102 1.11 12.34 9.71
C SER A 102 1.59 12.19 11.15
N ALA A 103 0.80 12.65 12.12
CA ALA A 103 1.09 12.45 13.55
C ALA A 103 0.98 10.99 13.96
N LEU A 104 0.01 10.25 13.40
CA LEU A 104 -0.21 8.83 13.67
C LEU A 104 0.99 7.98 13.21
N VAL A 105 1.50 8.17 11.99
CA VAL A 105 2.63 7.39 11.47
C VAL A 105 3.95 7.74 12.17
N GLN A 106 4.06 8.95 12.75
CA GLN A 106 5.20 9.38 13.56
C GLN A 106 5.07 9.00 15.04
N LEU A 107 3.95 8.36 15.45
CA LEU A 107 3.72 8.07 16.86
C LEU A 107 4.75 7.05 17.37
N SER A 108 5.55 7.50 18.32
CA SER A 108 6.63 6.74 18.94
C SER A 108 6.08 5.64 19.85
N PRO A 109 6.43 4.36 19.64
CA PRO A 109 6.05 3.30 20.59
C PRO A 109 6.84 3.39 21.90
N GLY A 110 7.89 4.21 21.95
CA GLY A 110 8.79 4.38 23.10
C GLY A 110 10.16 4.89 22.70
N ASN A 111 10.51 4.74 21.43
CA ASN A 111 11.68 5.32 20.77
C ASN A 111 11.24 5.89 19.42
N ASP A 112 11.65 7.12 19.11
CA ASP A 112 11.19 7.82 17.90
C ASP A 112 11.71 7.13 16.64
N ALA A 113 12.88 6.48 16.72
CA ALA A 113 13.41 5.66 15.63
C ALA A 113 12.54 4.43 15.32
N ASP A 114 11.67 4.02 16.26
CA ASP A 114 10.77 2.88 16.13
C ASP A 114 9.33 3.28 15.74
N ALA A 115 9.10 4.57 15.42
CA ALA A 115 7.82 4.99 14.85
C ALA A 115 7.58 4.31 13.49
N LEU A 116 6.31 4.12 13.13
CA LEU A 116 5.90 3.44 11.89
C LEU A 116 6.54 4.07 10.65
N LEU A 117 6.66 5.41 10.62
CA LEU A 117 7.29 6.16 9.54
C LEU A 117 8.74 5.74 9.27
N TYR A 118 9.50 5.39 10.31
CA TYR A 118 10.93 5.12 10.23
C TYR A 118 11.27 3.63 10.27
N HIS A 119 10.46 2.81 10.94
CA HIS A 119 10.76 1.40 11.20
C HIS A 119 9.58 0.46 10.88
N GLY A 120 8.67 0.88 10.00
CA GLY A 120 7.75 -0.04 9.33
C GLY A 120 8.35 -0.48 7.99
N ASP A 121 8.82 -1.72 7.91
CA ASP A 121 9.43 -2.29 6.70
C ASP A 121 8.38 -2.93 5.80
N THR A 122 7.44 -3.68 6.37
CA THR A 122 6.22 -4.12 5.69
C THR A 122 5.00 -3.57 6.41
N VAL A 123 4.16 -2.84 5.67
CA VAL A 123 3.01 -2.11 6.21
C VAL A 123 1.78 -2.36 5.35
N VAL A 124 0.61 -2.48 5.97
CA VAL A 124 -0.65 -2.71 5.26
C VAL A 124 -1.74 -1.71 5.66
N TRP A 125 -2.60 -1.38 4.70
CA TRP A 125 -3.84 -0.64 4.91
C TRP A 125 -5.01 -1.44 4.37
N ILE A 126 -6.05 -1.60 5.18
CA ILE A 126 -7.27 -2.31 4.78
C ILE A 126 -8.48 -1.59 5.40
N PRO A 127 -9.50 -1.19 4.62
CA PRO A 127 -10.80 -0.85 5.17
C PRO A 127 -11.45 -2.10 5.78
N GLU A 128 -12.26 -1.97 6.82
CA GLU A 128 -12.88 -3.16 7.47
C GLU A 128 -13.70 -4.06 6.52
N HIS A 129 -14.21 -3.51 5.42
CA HIS A 129 -14.95 -4.24 4.39
C HIS A 129 -14.08 -4.86 3.28
N ALA A 130 -12.77 -4.58 3.26
CA ALA A 130 -11.76 -5.14 2.35
C ALA A 130 -12.04 -4.98 0.84
N ASP A 131 -12.77 -3.93 0.46
CA ASP A 131 -13.07 -3.61 -0.95
C ASP A 131 -11.80 -3.30 -1.76
N TRP A 132 -10.81 -2.74 -1.09
CA TRP A 132 -9.44 -2.59 -1.55
C TRP A 132 -8.48 -3.02 -0.42
N ALA A 133 -7.23 -3.28 -0.76
CA ALA A 133 -6.18 -3.56 0.22
C ALA A 133 -4.84 -3.05 -0.30
N ILE A 134 -4.02 -2.50 0.59
CA ILE A 134 -2.71 -1.92 0.27
C ILE A 134 -1.63 -2.65 1.04
N TRP A 135 -0.56 -3.01 0.34
CA TRP A 135 0.65 -3.61 0.88
C TRP A 135 1.87 -2.77 0.48
N GLY A 136 2.61 -2.27 1.46
CA GLY A 136 3.84 -1.50 1.25
C GLY A 136 5.07 -2.24 1.77
N GLN A 137 6.16 -2.21 1.00
CA GLN A 137 7.47 -2.73 1.40
C GLN A 137 8.57 -1.70 1.16
N ARG A 138 9.24 -1.33 2.25
CA ARG A 138 10.31 -0.32 2.25
C ARG A 138 11.57 -0.81 1.56
N ASP A 139 12.01 -2.03 1.83
CA ASP A 139 13.23 -2.60 1.23
C ASP A 139 13.15 -2.69 -0.30
N ARG A 140 11.94 -2.75 -0.86
CA ARG A 140 11.68 -2.74 -2.31
C ARG A 140 11.32 -1.36 -2.85
N GLU A 141 11.00 -0.43 -1.97
CA GLU A 141 10.43 0.88 -2.30
C GLU A 141 9.15 0.75 -3.16
N ILE A 142 8.31 -0.25 -2.88
CA ILE A 142 7.06 -0.52 -3.61
C ILE A 142 5.87 -0.57 -2.64
N THR A 143 4.81 0.12 -3.01
CA THR A 143 3.45 -0.09 -2.51
C THR A 143 2.57 -0.64 -3.62
N VAL A 144 1.78 -1.67 -3.31
CA VAL A 144 0.77 -2.25 -4.20
C VAL A 144 -0.61 -2.07 -3.60
N ILE A 145 -1.57 -1.68 -4.43
CA ILE A 145 -3.00 -1.73 -4.10
C ILE A 145 -3.70 -2.78 -4.96
N GLY A 146 -4.58 -3.56 -4.35
CA GLY A 146 -5.50 -4.47 -5.04
C GLY A 146 -6.95 -4.05 -4.79
N PHE A 147 -7.75 -3.98 -5.85
CA PHE A 147 -9.16 -3.57 -5.81
C PHE A 147 -9.94 -4.04 -7.05
N ASP A 148 -11.28 -4.03 -6.98
CA ASP A 148 -12.14 -4.44 -8.10
C ASP A 148 -12.87 -3.29 -8.81
N ASP A 149 -13.03 -2.16 -8.13
CA ASP A 149 -13.81 -1.03 -8.61
C ASP A 149 -13.13 -0.30 -9.79
N PRO A 150 -13.71 -0.29 -11.00
CA PRO A 150 -13.16 0.45 -12.12
C PRO A 150 -13.13 1.98 -11.90
N ALA A 151 -14.05 2.55 -11.11
CA ALA A 151 -14.02 3.99 -10.82
C ALA A 151 -12.78 4.36 -9.99
N LEU A 152 -12.34 3.48 -9.09
CA LEU A 152 -11.08 3.65 -8.37
C LEU A 152 -9.88 3.53 -9.31
N ALA A 153 -9.94 2.65 -10.32
CA ALA A 153 -8.89 2.59 -11.34
C ALA A 153 -8.82 3.91 -12.12
N ASP A 154 -9.94 4.40 -12.63
CA ASP A 154 -9.98 5.68 -13.34
C ASP A 154 -9.41 6.81 -12.49
N PHE A 155 -9.82 6.93 -11.23
CA PHE A 155 -9.30 7.94 -10.31
C PHE A 155 -7.78 7.84 -10.10
N LEU A 156 -7.26 6.67 -9.74
CA LEU A 156 -5.83 6.51 -9.43
C LEU A 156 -4.94 6.74 -10.64
N LEU A 157 -5.42 6.35 -11.82
CA LEU A 157 -4.66 6.43 -13.06
C LEU A 157 -4.77 7.83 -13.68
N ASN A 158 -5.95 8.45 -13.65
CA ASN A 158 -6.23 9.68 -14.41
C ASN A 158 -6.30 10.96 -13.58
N ASP A 159 -6.68 10.88 -12.31
CA ASP A 159 -6.85 12.06 -11.45
C ASP A 159 -5.66 12.23 -10.50
N VAL A 160 -5.15 11.12 -9.96
CA VAL A 160 -3.93 11.10 -9.14
C VAL A 160 -2.69 11.08 -10.04
N GLY A 161 -2.58 10.09 -10.94
CA GLY A 161 -1.51 10.02 -11.94
C GLY A 161 -0.15 9.49 -11.45
N TYR A 162 -0.09 8.88 -10.27
CA TYR A 162 1.14 8.31 -9.68
C TYR A 162 1.03 6.81 -9.34
N TRP A 163 0.12 6.10 -10.00
CA TRP A 163 -0.06 4.66 -9.91
C TRP A 163 0.17 4.02 -11.28
N PHE A 164 0.87 2.89 -11.31
CA PHE A 164 1.36 2.26 -12.53
C PHE A 164 1.11 0.75 -12.51
N ASP A 165 1.11 0.10 -13.67
CA ASP A 165 1.28 -1.35 -13.73
C ASP A 165 2.70 -1.77 -13.32
N ALA A 166 2.91 -3.07 -13.10
CA ALA A 166 4.20 -3.56 -12.60
C ALA A 166 5.35 -3.40 -13.61
N GLU A 167 5.07 -3.48 -14.91
CA GLU A 167 6.07 -3.33 -15.96
C GLU A 167 6.55 -1.88 -16.05
N THR A 168 5.62 -0.91 -16.04
CA THR A 168 5.98 0.51 -16.01
C THR A 168 6.65 0.89 -14.69
N ALA A 169 6.16 0.41 -13.53
CA ALA A 169 6.74 0.68 -12.21
C ALA A 169 8.26 0.41 -12.14
N LEU A 170 8.71 -0.74 -12.68
CA LEU A 170 10.12 -1.13 -12.75
C LEU A 170 11.00 -0.13 -13.52
N ASN A 171 10.41 0.68 -14.39
CA ASN A 171 11.08 1.64 -15.25
C ASN A 171 10.87 3.10 -14.81
N VAL A 172 10.07 3.38 -13.79
CA VAL A 172 9.80 4.77 -13.35
C VAL A 172 10.14 5.04 -11.89
N PHE A 173 10.11 4.03 -11.01
CA PHE A 173 10.41 4.24 -9.59
C PHE A 173 11.91 4.46 -9.36
N ALA A 174 12.27 5.70 -9.05
CA ALA A 174 13.63 6.12 -8.76
C ALA A 174 14.13 5.59 -7.41
N GLY A 175 13.22 5.40 -6.44
CA GLY A 175 13.52 4.90 -5.10
C GLY A 175 13.98 3.44 -5.09
N MET A 176 13.59 2.63 -6.09
CA MET A 176 13.93 1.21 -6.12
C MET A 176 15.44 0.98 -5.91
N PRO A 177 15.86 0.03 -5.04
CA PRO A 177 17.26 -0.18 -4.68
C PRO A 177 18.22 -0.38 -5.86
N TYR A 178 17.67 -0.86 -6.98
CA TYR A 178 18.42 -1.11 -8.21
C TYR A 178 18.62 0.16 -9.05
N ARG A 179 17.60 1.04 -9.13
CA ARG A 179 17.64 2.23 -9.99
C ARG A 179 18.45 3.38 -9.40
N SER A 180 18.48 3.51 -8.08
CA SER A 180 19.34 4.48 -7.39
C SER A 180 20.84 4.29 -7.71
N ASN A 181 21.21 3.10 -8.18
CA ASN A 181 22.57 2.74 -8.62
C ASN A 181 22.72 2.61 -10.15
N GLY A 182 21.70 3.02 -10.93
CA GLY A 182 21.71 2.95 -12.39
C GLY A 182 21.49 1.54 -12.98
N TYR A 183 21.11 0.56 -12.16
CA TYR A 183 20.84 -0.80 -12.60
C TYR A 183 19.34 -1.03 -12.90
N LYS A 184 19.07 -1.88 -13.88
CA LYS A 184 17.73 -2.46 -14.06
C LYS A 184 17.43 -3.38 -12.90
N ALA A 185 16.14 -3.53 -12.56
CA ALA A 185 15.71 -4.57 -11.63
C ALA A 185 16.18 -5.95 -12.12
N PRO A 186 16.72 -6.81 -11.24
CA PRO A 186 17.10 -8.17 -11.57
C PRO A 186 15.95 -8.95 -12.21
N GLU A 187 16.23 -9.79 -13.20
CA GLU A 187 15.20 -10.52 -13.96
C GLU A 187 14.39 -11.48 -13.07
N ASP A 188 15.05 -12.07 -12.07
CA ASP A 188 14.43 -12.93 -11.05
C ASP A 188 13.52 -12.18 -10.07
N PHE A 189 13.58 -10.85 -10.05
CA PHE A 189 12.60 -9.98 -9.38
C PHE A 189 11.55 -9.42 -10.35
N ALA A 190 12.00 -8.88 -11.48
CA ALA A 190 11.16 -8.18 -12.45
C ALA A 190 10.11 -9.09 -13.08
N ARG A 191 10.52 -10.27 -13.55
CA ARG A 191 9.61 -11.24 -14.20
C ARG A 191 8.47 -11.66 -13.28
N PRO A 192 8.70 -12.19 -12.06
CA PRO A 192 7.61 -12.55 -11.17
C PRO A 192 6.76 -11.35 -10.72
N LEU A 193 7.31 -10.13 -10.66
CA LEU A 193 6.50 -8.96 -10.33
C LEU A 193 5.46 -8.69 -11.43
N ILE A 194 5.88 -8.73 -12.70
CA ILE A 194 4.98 -8.57 -13.85
C ILE A 194 3.98 -9.73 -13.93
N GLU A 195 4.43 -10.97 -13.74
CA GLU A 195 3.55 -12.15 -13.78
C GLU A 195 2.47 -12.11 -12.70
N ASN A 196 2.81 -11.65 -11.48
CA ASN A 196 1.88 -11.64 -10.35
C ASN A 196 0.99 -10.39 -10.31
N TYR A 197 1.46 -9.24 -10.78
CA TYR A 197 0.77 -7.96 -10.64
C TYR A 197 0.31 -7.34 -11.97
N GLY A 198 0.63 -7.97 -13.09
CA GLY A 198 0.15 -7.61 -14.42
C GLY A 198 1.10 -6.69 -15.19
N SER A 199 1.16 -6.93 -16.50
CA SER A 199 1.86 -6.08 -17.46
C SER A 199 1.06 -4.84 -17.84
N ARG A 200 1.70 -3.92 -18.56
CA ARG A 200 1.04 -2.76 -19.16
C ARG A 200 -0.13 -3.18 -20.06
N LYS A 201 0.10 -4.19 -20.89
CA LYS A 201 -0.91 -4.74 -21.80
C LYS A 201 -2.09 -5.35 -21.04
N ASP A 202 -1.85 -6.00 -19.91
CA ASP A 202 -2.92 -6.55 -19.08
C ASP A 202 -3.80 -5.46 -18.47
N LEU A 203 -3.19 -4.37 -18.01
CA LEU A 203 -3.91 -3.22 -17.48
C LEU A 203 -4.76 -2.55 -18.57
N GLU A 204 -4.17 -2.24 -19.73
CA GLU A 204 -4.90 -1.63 -20.87
C GLU A 204 -6.14 -2.45 -21.25
N ARG A 205 -6.00 -3.78 -21.36
CA ARG A 205 -7.15 -4.66 -21.62
C ARG A 205 -8.24 -4.54 -20.55
N LYS A 206 -7.88 -4.54 -19.26
CA LYS A 206 -8.83 -4.43 -18.15
C LYS A 206 -9.54 -3.08 -18.13
N LEU A 207 -8.86 -2.00 -18.54
CA LEU A 207 -9.43 -0.66 -18.67
C LEU A 207 -10.38 -0.56 -19.85
N ASP A 208 -10.02 -1.12 -21.01
CA ASP A 208 -10.88 -1.20 -22.18
C ASP A 208 -12.19 -1.96 -21.88
N GLU A 209 -12.09 -3.10 -21.18
CA GLU A 209 -13.25 -3.88 -20.70
C GLU A 209 -14.14 -3.08 -19.74
N ALA A 210 -13.57 -2.11 -19.02
CA ALA A 210 -14.30 -1.22 -18.12
C ALA A 210 -14.76 0.08 -18.79
N GLY A 211 -14.42 0.32 -20.07
CA GLY A 211 -14.74 1.56 -20.77
C GLY A 211 -13.94 2.79 -20.31
N ILE A 212 -12.79 2.57 -19.66
CA ILE A 212 -11.92 3.63 -19.14
C ILE A 212 -10.84 3.95 -20.17
N ARG A 213 -10.58 5.24 -20.39
CA ARG A 213 -9.49 5.70 -21.25
C ARG A 213 -8.47 6.47 -20.43
N LEU A 214 -7.20 6.13 -20.60
CA LEU A 214 -6.11 6.88 -19.96
C LEU A 214 -5.98 8.26 -20.60
N LYS A 215 -5.85 9.30 -19.78
CA LYS A 215 -5.60 10.66 -20.26
C LYS A 215 -4.19 10.71 -20.88
N PRO A 216 -4.01 11.42 -22.01
CA PRO A 216 -2.70 11.62 -22.62
C PRO A 216 -1.71 12.26 -21.63
N GLY A 217 -0.43 11.86 -21.70
CA GLY A 217 0.65 12.51 -20.96
C GLY A 217 0.82 12.09 -19.50
N ILE A 218 -0.09 11.29 -18.93
CA ILE A 218 0.11 10.81 -17.56
C ILE A 218 1.29 9.83 -17.49
N TRP A 219 1.42 8.93 -18.49
CA TRP A 219 2.48 7.91 -18.54
C TRP A 219 3.35 8.01 -19.79
N ALA A 220 3.39 9.20 -20.41
CA ALA A 220 4.21 9.40 -21.58
C ALA A 220 5.68 9.42 -21.15
N ASP A 221 6.41 8.37 -21.54
CA ASP A 221 7.80 8.52 -21.95
C ASP A 221 7.84 9.48 -23.16
N GLU A 222 7.69 10.78 -22.92
CA GLU A 222 8.23 11.81 -23.81
C GLU A 222 9.52 12.33 -23.18
N ALA A 223 10.55 11.49 -23.23
CA ALA A 223 11.93 11.92 -23.22
C ALA A 223 12.66 11.15 -24.32
N GLU A 224 13.04 11.91 -25.35
CA GLU A 224 13.92 11.54 -26.46
C GLU A 224 15.17 10.75 -26.04
#